data_AF-A0A7C0ZCL2-F1
#
_entry.id   AF-A0A7C0ZCL2-F1
#
_cell.length_a   1.000
_cell.length_b   1.000
_cell.length_c   1.000
_cell.angle_alpha   90.00
_cell.angle_beta   90.00
_cell.angle_gamma   90.00
#
_symmetry.space_group_name_H-M   'P 1'
#
loop_
_entity.id
_entity.type
_entity.pdbx_description
1 polymer ?
#
loop_
_entity_poly.entity_id
_entity_poly.type
_entity_poly.pdbx_seq_one_letter_code
_entity_poly.pdbx_strand_id
1 'polypeptide(L)'
;MPFENLTEFLKLSSALNYNLSAASVNRYNVMMFIIAGKRLAEDDARDRENKAIVMEALAYLFDAYRDRRRRLGPMAVLHPLRTAAILARSLERLDVIDLLAVLFHDVLEDIEAVHYSANDWKALEERMYELFERLDPEDEWRLNERLQALTRFASESYYQYIGRLLERSRVIPRLVEIKMADRLDNTLDLRIELTDPFENLDFFEGLFNILFVTDTAGEEMLSSPRSTALINDSRRLYQLFKNAVLLSMIRRQKQGFEKNSAHIIFDAICAASLKEAQRTLIHVAGSLKPDHDRRALLRELTLDAMHYCHEGRISMATRPDRRHMLDGLFSTYFAADERTVRAKRLDELFGNKPLMIQASIAFIVIFTSFRSNPDFYVRGISTAGVQPE
;
A
#
# COMPACT_ATOMS: atom_id res chain seq x y z
N MET A 1 -16.89 -0.41 7.05
CA MET A 1 -15.65 -0.87 7.72
C MET A 1 -14.65 0.27 7.58
N PRO A 2 -14.00 0.73 8.66
CA PRO A 2 -12.88 1.66 8.54
C PRO A 2 -11.72 0.91 7.85
N PHE A 3 -11.54 1.13 6.55
CA PHE A 3 -10.55 0.43 5.71
C PHE A 3 -9.10 0.68 6.15
N GLU A 4 -8.87 1.77 6.88
CA GLU A 4 -7.59 2.18 7.45
C GLU A 4 -7.21 1.45 8.76
N ASN A 5 -8.13 0.67 9.32
CA ASN A 5 -7.91 0.02 10.61
C ASN A 5 -7.13 -1.29 10.43
N LEU A 6 -5.92 -1.35 10.99
CA LEU A 6 -5.05 -2.54 10.95
C LEU A 6 -5.73 -3.77 11.56
N THR A 7 -6.47 -3.63 12.65
CA THR A 7 -7.21 -4.74 13.28
C THR A 7 -8.27 -5.31 12.34
N GLU A 8 -9.03 -4.44 11.65
CA GLU A 8 -10.04 -4.89 10.68
C GLU A 8 -9.39 -5.54 9.45
N PHE A 9 -8.23 -5.03 9.03
CA PHE A 9 -7.41 -5.66 7.98
C PHE A 9 -6.91 -7.05 8.39
N LEU A 10 -6.40 -7.20 9.62
CA LEU A 10 -5.94 -8.49 10.15
C LEU A 10 -7.11 -9.47 10.28
N LYS A 11 -8.30 -9.03 10.70
CA LYS A 11 -9.52 -9.85 10.68
C LYS A 11 -9.87 -10.32 9.27
N LEU A 12 -9.87 -9.41 8.28
CA LEU A 12 -10.07 -9.75 6.87
C LEU A 12 -9.05 -10.80 6.39
N SER A 13 -7.76 -10.56 6.65
CA SER A 13 -6.68 -11.46 6.26
C SER A 13 -6.80 -12.82 6.94
N SER A 14 -7.13 -12.86 8.23
CA SER A 14 -7.30 -14.10 9.00
C SER A 14 -8.46 -14.95 8.49
N ALA A 15 -9.60 -14.32 8.17
CA ALA A 15 -10.77 -15.01 7.64
C ALA A 15 -10.49 -15.63 6.25
N LEU A 16 -9.81 -14.89 5.37
CA LEU A 16 -9.38 -15.43 4.07
C LEU A 16 -8.37 -16.57 4.26
N ASN A 17 -7.35 -16.38 5.10
CA ASN A 17 -6.33 -17.39 5.35
C ASN A 17 -6.92 -18.68 5.94
N TYR A 18 -7.91 -18.56 6.84
CA TYR A 18 -8.61 -19.71 7.42
C TYR A 18 -9.34 -20.54 6.34
N ASN A 19 -10.03 -19.87 5.40
CA ASN A 19 -10.69 -20.55 4.27
C ASN A 19 -9.69 -21.23 3.32
N LEU A 20 -8.54 -20.59 3.07
CA LEU A 20 -7.49 -21.16 2.22
C LEU A 20 -6.72 -22.31 2.88
N SER A 21 -6.70 -22.37 4.21
CA SER A 21 -6.05 -23.44 4.98
C SER A 21 -6.95 -24.66 5.20
N ALA A 22 -8.21 -24.61 4.77
CA ALA A 22 -9.14 -25.71 4.90
C ALA A 22 -8.73 -26.90 4.00
N ALA A 23 -8.98 -28.13 4.45
CA ALA A 23 -8.67 -29.35 3.70
C ALA A 23 -9.30 -29.37 2.30
N SER A 24 -10.44 -28.70 2.14
CA SER A 24 -11.04 -28.38 0.84
C SER A 24 -11.38 -26.89 0.80
N VAL A 25 -10.74 -26.15 -0.10
CA VAL A 25 -10.98 -24.71 -0.24
C VAL A 25 -12.36 -24.47 -0.87
N ASN A 26 -13.27 -23.87 -0.10
CA ASN A 26 -14.58 -23.47 -0.60
C ASN A 26 -14.49 -22.10 -1.28
N ARG A 27 -14.28 -22.12 -2.61
CA ARG A 27 -14.20 -20.93 -3.47
C ARG A 27 -15.42 -20.02 -3.37
N TYR A 28 -16.61 -20.59 -3.22
CA TYR A 28 -17.85 -19.81 -3.07
C TYR A 28 -17.83 -18.98 -1.79
N ASN A 29 -17.39 -19.56 -0.66
CA ASN A 29 -17.27 -18.81 0.60
C ASN A 29 -16.26 -17.68 0.50
N VAL A 30 -15.11 -17.93 -0.14
CA VAL A 30 -14.09 -16.89 -0.38
C VAL A 30 -14.67 -15.75 -1.22
N MET A 31 -15.31 -16.07 -2.35
CA MET A 31 -15.97 -15.08 -3.21
C MET A 31 -17.03 -14.27 -2.43
N MET A 32 -17.93 -14.94 -1.72
CA MET A 32 -19.00 -14.27 -0.96
C MET A 32 -18.45 -13.35 0.12
N PHE A 33 -17.34 -13.72 0.74
CA PHE A 33 -16.64 -12.89 1.72
C PHE A 33 -15.97 -11.65 1.10
N ILE A 34 -15.39 -11.80 -0.10
CA ILE A 34 -14.79 -10.70 -0.87
C ILE A 34 -15.88 -9.70 -1.29
N ILE A 35 -16.93 -10.17 -1.95
CA ILE A 35 -18.00 -9.30 -2.47
C ILE A 35 -18.96 -8.80 -1.38
N ALA A 36 -18.81 -9.30 -0.15
CA ALA A 36 -19.63 -8.96 1.01
C ALA A 36 -21.14 -9.09 0.74
N GLY A 37 -21.53 -10.18 0.07
CA GLY A 37 -22.93 -10.45 -0.28
C GLY A 37 -23.53 -9.60 -1.40
N LYS A 38 -22.74 -8.72 -2.02
CA LYS A 38 -23.22 -7.90 -3.15
C LYS A 38 -23.53 -8.75 -4.38
N ARG A 39 -24.45 -8.24 -5.19
CA ARG A 39 -24.73 -8.78 -6.52
C ARG A 39 -23.72 -8.26 -7.53
N LEU A 40 -23.35 -9.10 -8.49
CA LEU A 40 -22.53 -8.77 -9.67
C LEU A 40 -23.38 -8.43 -10.89
N ALA A 41 -24.69 -8.69 -10.84
CA ALA A 41 -25.67 -8.24 -11.82
C ALA A 41 -27.05 -8.06 -11.18
N GLU A 42 -27.88 -7.21 -11.77
CA GLU A 42 -29.28 -7.00 -11.34
C GLU A 42 -30.16 -8.23 -11.66
N ASP A 43 -29.89 -8.90 -12.79
CA ASP A 43 -30.55 -10.15 -13.17
C ASP A 43 -29.97 -11.36 -12.40
N ASP A 44 -30.84 -12.28 -11.99
CA ASP A 44 -30.46 -13.46 -11.18
C ASP A 44 -29.63 -14.48 -11.98
N ALA A 45 -29.92 -14.67 -13.27
CA ALA A 45 -29.18 -15.63 -14.09
C ALA A 45 -27.78 -15.09 -14.39
N ARG A 46 -27.67 -13.82 -14.79
CA ARG A 46 -26.39 -13.16 -15.03
C ARG A 46 -25.57 -13.01 -13.75
N ASP A 47 -26.18 -12.77 -12.59
CA ASP A 47 -25.47 -12.72 -11.31
C ASP A 47 -24.82 -14.06 -10.96
N ARG A 48 -25.54 -15.18 -11.21
CA ARG A 48 -24.99 -16.53 -11.01
C ARG A 48 -23.86 -16.84 -11.99
N GLU A 49 -24.01 -16.44 -13.26
CA GLU A 49 -22.98 -16.61 -14.28
C GLU A 49 -21.71 -15.82 -13.93
N ASN A 50 -21.84 -14.54 -13.59
CA ASN A 50 -20.72 -13.69 -13.16
C ASN A 50 -20.02 -14.27 -11.92
N LYS A 51 -20.79 -14.79 -10.96
CA LYS A 51 -20.22 -15.49 -9.79
C LYS A 51 -19.48 -16.76 -10.17
N ALA A 52 -19.95 -17.52 -11.16
CA ALA A 52 -19.25 -18.70 -11.67
C ALA A 52 -17.90 -18.33 -12.31
N ILE A 53 -17.85 -17.26 -13.11
CA ILE A 53 -16.61 -16.74 -13.70
C ILE A 53 -15.61 -16.34 -12.59
N VAL A 54 -16.06 -15.64 -11.56
CA VAL A 54 -15.21 -15.27 -10.41
C VAL A 54 -14.70 -16.51 -9.67
N MET A 55 -15.51 -17.55 -9.50
CA MET A 55 -15.07 -18.80 -8.87
C MET A 55 -14.00 -19.54 -9.69
N GLU A 56 -14.00 -19.42 -11.01
CA GLU A 56 -12.94 -19.95 -11.88
C GLU A 56 -11.68 -19.10 -11.80
N ALA A 57 -11.81 -17.77 -11.78
CA ALA A 57 -10.69 -16.86 -11.54
C ALA A 57 -10.00 -17.14 -10.19
N LEU A 58 -10.77 -17.41 -9.13
CA LEU A 58 -10.22 -17.83 -7.83
C LEU A 58 -9.48 -19.17 -7.92
N ALA A 59 -9.99 -20.12 -8.71
CA ALA A 59 -9.32 -21.40 -8.91
C ALA A 59 -7.97 -21.24 -9.61
N TYR A 60 -7.94 -20.40 -10.66
CA TYR A 60 -6.70 -20.03 -11.33
C TYR A 60 -5.70 -19.42 -10.33
N LEU A 61 -6.13 -18.43 -9.53
CA LEU A 61 -5.26 -17.78 -8.54
C LEU A 61 -4.70 -18.76 -7.51
N PHE A 62 -5.51 -19.69 -7.02
CA PHE A 62 -5.05 -20.66 -6.00
C PHE A 62 -3.97 -21.59 -6.55
N ASP A 63 -4.05 -21.94 -7.83
CA ASP A 63 -3.03 -22.76 -8.48
C ASP A 63 -1.80 -21.94 -8.88
N ALA A 64 -1.99 -20.75 -9.45
CA ALA A 64 -0.91 -19.84 -9.82
C ALA A 64 -0.03 -19.47 -8.61
N TYR A 65 -0.63 -19.23 -7.44
CA TYR A 65 0.10 -18.79 -6.25
C TYR A 65 0.36 -19.88 -5.19
N ARG A 66 0.07 -21.16 -5.49
CA ARG A 66 0.08 -22.29 -4.53
C ARG A 66 1.30 -22.31 -3.60
N ASP A 67 2.50 -22.25 -4.18
CA ASP A 67 3.77 -22.37 -3.45
C ASP A 67 4.42 -21.02 -3.16
N ARG A 68 3.73 -19.92 -3.45
CA ARG A 68 4.26 -18.57 -3.28
C ARG A 68 3.86 -18.00 -1.92
N ARG A 69 4.78 -17.21 -1.35
CA ARG A 69 4.59 -16.51 -0.08
C ARG A 69 4.93 -15.04 -0.23
N ARG A 70 4.18 -14.19 0.47
CA ARG A 70 4.52 -12.78 0.69
C ARG A 70 5.79 -12.71 1.53
N ARG A 71 6.45 -11.55 1.48
CA ARG A 71 7.68 -11.30 2.23
C ARG A 71 7.57 -11.53 3.75
N LEU A 72 6.40 -11.27 4.33
CA LEU A 72 6.16 -11.48 5.77
C LEU A 72 5.70 -12.91 6.11
N GLY A 73 5.55 -13.81 5.13
CA GLY A 73 5.19 -15.21 5.35
C GLY A 73 3.79 -15.67 4.90
N PRO A 74 2.72 -14.84 4.83
CA PRO A 74 1.41 -15.29 4.36
C PRO A 74 1.43 -15.79 2.91
N MET A 75 0.42 -16.57 2.50
CA MET A 75 0.26 -16.98 1.09
C MET A 75 0.18 -15.77 0.17
N ALA A 76 0.92 -15.81 -0.95
CA ALA A 76 0.96 -14.70 -1.90
C ALA A 76 -0.43 -14.34 -2.44
N VAL A 77 -1.28 -15.34 -2.65
CA VAL A 77 -2.67 -15.16 -3.10
C VAL A 77 -3.53 -14.31 -2.17
N LEU A 78 -3.16 -14.16 -0.89
CA LEU A 78 -3.93 -13.30 0.02
C LEU A 78 -3.94 -11.83 -0.42
N HIS A 79 -2.86 -11.37 -1.05
CA HIS A 79 -2.77 -9.99 -1.53
C HIS A 79 -3.90 -9.64 -2.52
N PRO A 80 -4.04 -10.30 -3.70
CA PRO A 80 -5.13 -9.99 -4.61
C PRO A 80 -6.52 -10.20 -4.01
N LEU A 81 -6.71 -11.18 -3.12
CA LEU A 81 -8.01 -11.42 -2.47
C LEU A 81 -8.39 -10.29 -1.49
N ARG A 82 -7.45 -9.80 -0.69
CA ARG A 82 -7.67 -8.69 0.23
C ARG A 82 -7.87 -7.38 -0.54
N THR A 83 -7.07 -7.14 -1.57
CA THR A 83 -7.22 -6.00 -2.48
C THR A 83 -8.62 -5.99 -3.12
N ALA A 84 -9.08 -7.14 -3.60
CA ALA A 84 -10.43 -7.30 -4.15
C ALA A 84 -11.51 -7.03 -3.09
N ALA A 85 -11.33 -7.50 -1.86
CA ALA A 85 -12.28 -7.25 -0.77
C ALA A 85 -12.33 -5.78 -0.35
N ILE A 86 -11.19 -5.08 -0.32
CA ILE A 86 -11.10 -3.64 -0.06
C ILE A 86 -11.90 -2.89 -1.14
N LEU A 87 -11.61 -3.15 -2.41
CA LEU A 87 -12.29 -2.51 -3.53
C LEU A 87 -13.79 -2.80 -3.49
N ALA A 88 -14.19 -4.07 -3.43
CA ALA A 88 -15.58 -4.50 -3.47
C ALA A 88 -16.41 -3.86 -2.36
N ARG A 89 -15.85 -3.70 -1.15
CA ARG A 89 -16.55 -3.08 -0.01
C ARG A 89 -16.64 -1.55 -0.14
N SER A 90 -15.72 -0.91 -0.84
CA SER A 90 -15.72 0.55 -1.08
C SER A 90 -16.71 1.01 -2.16
N LEU A 91 -17.15 0.09 -3.03
CA LEU A 91 -18.06 0.38 -4.14
C LEU A 91 -19.51 0.10 -3.76
N GLU A 92 -20.44 0.92 -4.21
CA GLU A 92 -21.88 0.65 -4.03
C GLU A 92 -22.36 -0.51 -4.91
N ARG A 93 -21.94 -0.51 -6.18
CA ARG A 93 -22.21 -1.55 -7.17
C ARG A 93 -20.90 -2.15 -7.64
N LEU A 94 -20.88 -3.48 -7.79
CA LEU A 94 -19.69 -4.22 -8.20
C LEU A 94 -19.90 -4.77 -9.61
N ASP A 95 -18.95 -4.47 -10.48
CA ASP A 95 -18.87 -4.99 -11.84
C ASP A 95 -17.90 -6.17 -11.88
N VAL A 96 -18.23 -7.21 -12.66
CA VAL A 96 -17.41 -8.43 -12.73
C VAL A 96 -16.04 -8.16 -13.32
N ILE A 97 -15.91 -7.25 -14.30
CA ILE A 97 -14.64 -6.92 -14.95
C ILE A 97 -13.74 -6.14 -14.00
N ASP A 98 -14.29 -5.21 -13.23
CA ASP A 98 -13.52 -4.51 -12.19
C ASP A 98 -13.05 -5.48 -11.09
N LEU A 99 -13.87 -6.49 -10.74
CA LEU A 99 -13.49 -7.54 -9.77
C LEU A 99 -12.40 -8.48 -10.32
N LEU A 100 -12.49 -8.90 -11.58
CA LEU A 100 -11.46 -9.71 -12.23
C LEU A 100 -10.15 -8.92 -12.37
N ALA A 101 -10.23 -7.65 -12.76
CA ALA A 101 -9.06 -6.79 -12.90
C ALA A 101 -8.30 -6.63 -11.58
N VAL A 102 -9.01 -6.45 -10.45
CA VAL A 102 -8.35 -6.37 -9.13
C VAL A 102 -7.83 -7.73 -8.66
N LEU A 103 -8.48 -8.84 -8.99
CA LEU A 103 -7.99 -10.18 -8.67
C LEU A 103 -6.71 -10.52 -9.45
N PHE A 104 -6.59 -10.04 -10.68
CA PHE A 104 -5.46 -10.35 -11.58
C PHE A 104 -4.41 -9.23 -11.71
N HIS A 105 -4.53 -8.14 -10.96
CA HIS A 105 -3.70 -6.94 -11.16
C HIS A 105 -2.17 -7.20 -11.13
N ASP A 106 -1.72 -8.18 -10.34
CA ASP A 106 -0.30 -8.56 -10.24
C ASP A 106 0.05 -9.82 -11.05
N VAL A 107 -0.91 -10.52 -11.66
CA VAL A 107 -0.66 -11.82 -12.32
C VAL A 107 0.39 -11.70 -13.43
N LEU A 108 0.31 -10.65 -14.24
CA LEU A 108 1.27 -10.43 -15.33
C LEU A 108 2.67 -10.02 -14.85
N GLU A 109 2.81 -9.56 -13.59
CA GLU A 109 4.11 -9.24 -12.98
C GLU A 109 4.70 -10.43 -12.21
N ASP A 110 3.85 -11.22 -11.54
CA ASP A 110 4.29 -12.26 -10.62
C ASP A 110 4.39 -13.64 -11.28
N ILE A 111 3.56 -13.94 -12.28
CA ILE A 111 3.35 -15.29 -12.80
C ILE A 111 4.04 -15.46 -14.15
N GLU A 112 5.25 -16.02 -14.12
CA GLU A 112 6.07 -16.31 -15.30
C GLU A 112 6.34 -17.80 -15.48
N ALA A 113 6.50 -18.25 -16.74
CA ALA A 113 6.72 -19.65 -17.11
C ALA A 113 7.92 -20.30 -16.40
N VAL A 114 8.97 -19.53 -16.09
CA VAL A 114 10.18 -20.01 -15.40
C VAL A 114 9.90 -20.58 -14.00
N HIS A 115 8.76 -20.25 -13.41
CA HIS A 115 8.37 -20.70 -12.08
C HIS A 115 7.61 -22.03 -12.04
N TYR A 116 7.30 -22.61 -13.20
CA TYR A 116 6.44 -23.79 -13.30
C TYR A 116 7.10 -24.88 -14.16
N SER A 117 6.65 -26.13 -13.98
CA SER A 117 6.94 -27.17 -14.96
C SER A 117 6.21 -26.86 -16.27
N ALA A 118 6.69 -27.38 -17.40
CA ALA A 118 6.03 -27.15 -18.70
C ALA A 118 4.56 -27.59 -18.72
N ASN A 119 4.23 -28.68 -18.02
CA ASN A 119 2.86 -29.19 -17.94
C ASN A 119 1.99 -28.28 -17.05
N ASP A 120 2.51 -27.83 -15.90
CA ASP A 120 1.77 -26.95 -15.00
C ASP A 120 1.55 -25.58 -15.63
N TRP A 121 2.55 -25.06 -16.35
CA TRP A 121 2.43 -23.82 -17.11
C TRP A 121 1.34 -23.91 -18.17
N LYS A 122 1.38 -24.97 -18.99
CA LYS A 122 0.37 -25.20 -20.03
C LYS A 122 -1.03 -25.29 -19.43
N ALA A 123 -1.19 -25.99 -18.31
CA ALA A 123 -2.48 -26.10 -17.63
C ALA A 123 -2.97 -24.74 -17.07
N LEU A 124 -2.06 -23.89 -16.59
CA LEU A 124 -2.40 -22.53 -16.16
C LEU A 124 -2.82 -21.66 -17.36
N GLU A 125 -2.10 -21.73 -18.48
CA GLU A 125 -2.45 -21.03 -19.71
C GLU A 125 -3.83 -21.47 -20.21
N GLU A 126 -4.06 -22.77 -20.37
CA GLU A 126 -5.34 -23.35 -20.81
C GLU A 126 -6.50 -22.84 -19.95
N ARG A 127 -6.35 -22.83 -18.61
CA ARG A 127 -7.38 -22.29 -17.71
C ARG A 127 -7.60 -20.80 -17.84
N MET A 128 -6.55 -20.02 -18.08
CA MET A 128 -6.72 -18.58 -18.31
C MET A 128 -7.49 -18.35 -19.62
N TYR A 129 -7.17 -19.09 -20.68
CA TYR A 129 -7.91 -19.03 -21.94
C TYR A 129 -9.37 -19.42 -21.76
N GLU A 130 -9.66 -20.55 -21.11
CA GLU A 130 -11.03 -20.99 -20.83
C GLU A 130 -11.83 -19.94 -20.04
N LEU A 131 -11.20 -19.27 -19.07
CA LEU A 131 -11.84 -18.19 -18.32
C LEU A 131 -12.19 -16.99 -19.22
N PHE A 132 -11.28 -16.61 -20.13
CA PHE A 132 -11.48 -15.48 -21.03
C PHE A 132 -12.55 -15.78 -22.08
N GLU A 133 -12.62 -17.02 -22.60
CA GLU A 133 -13.67 -17.45 -23.54
C GLU A 133 -15.10 -17.36 -22.99
N ARG A 134 -15.25 -17.31 -21.65
CA ARG A 134 -16.56 -17.12 -21.00
C ARG A 134 -17.00 -15.67 -20.96
N LEU A 135 -16.10 -14.73 -21.19
CA LEU A 135 -16.44 -13.32 -21.33
C LEU A 135 -16.91 -13.07 -22.75
N ASP A 136 -17.85 -12.14 -22.93
CA ASP A 136 -18.10 -11.64 -24.27
C ASP A 136 -16.89 -10.84 -24.77
N PRO A 137 -16.73 -10.66 -26.10
CA PRO A 137 -15.54 -10.02 -26.66
C PRO A 137 -15.28 -8.59 -26.15
N GLU A 138 -16.34 -7.86 -25.76
CA GLU A 138 -16.19 -6.51 -25.22
C GLU A 138 -15.66 -6.55 -23.78
N ASP A 139 -16.20 -7.42 -22.95
CA ASP A 139 -15.77 -7.63 -21.57
C ASP A 139 -14.34 -8.20 -21.50
N GLU A 140 -13.97 -9.10 -22.40
CA GLU A 140 -12.60 -9.61 -22.53
C GLU A 140 -11.63 -8.48 -22.88
N TRP A 141 -11.96 -7.65 -23.86
CA TRP A 141 -11.16 -6.48 -24.24
C TRP A 141 -11.04 -5.48 -23.07
N ARG A 142 -12.15 -5.21 -22.38
CA ARG A 142 -12.18 -4.33 -21.19
C ARG A 142 -11.30 -4.83 -20.05
N LEU A 143 -11.24 -6.15 -19.85
CA LEU A 143 -10.36 -6.77 -18.85
C LEU A 143 -8.90 -6.64 -19.28
N ASN A 144 -8.57 -7.00 -20.52
CA ASN A 144 -7.21 -6.91 -21.06
C ASN A 144 -6.63 -5.49 -20.97
N GLU A 145 -7.40 -4.48 -21.38
CA GLU A 145 -6.96 -3.08 -21.27
C GLU A 145 -6.69 -2.65 -19.83
N ARG A 146 -7.49 -3.14 -18.86
CA ARG A 146 -7.26 -2.87 -17.43
C ARG A 146 -5.98 -3.55 -16.95
N LEU A 147 -5.77 -4.83 -17.27
CA LEU A 147 -4.58 -5.57 -16.86
C LEU A 147 -3.32 -4.92 -17.41
N GLN A 148 -3.30 -4.57 -18.70
CA GLN A 148 -2.16 -3.85 -19.29
C GLN A 148 -1.88 -2.48 -18.63
N ALA A 149 -2.93 -1.76 -18.22
CA ALA A 149 -2.77 -0.49 -17.51
C ALA A 149 -2.29 -0.67 -16.06
N LEU A 150 -2.65 -1.77 -15.41
CA LEU A 150 -2.28 -2.11 -14.03
C LEU A 150 -0.89 -2.74 -13.92
N THR A 151 -0.39 -3.38 -14.97
CA THR A 151 0.94 -3.98 -15.00
C THR A 151 2.03 -2.93 -15.21
N ARG A 152 3.05 -2.93 -14.35
CA ARG A 152 4.29 -2.19 -14.55
C ARG A 152 5.27 -3.01 -15.38
N PHE A 153 5.65 -2.49 -16.55
CA PHE A 153 6.61 -3.14 -17.43
C PHE A 153 8.06 -2.91 -16.97
N ALA A 154 8.97 -3.83 -17.35
CA ALA A 154 10.40 -3.70 -17.01
C ALA A 154 11.07 -2.47 -17.66
N SER A 155 10.51 -1.96 -18.76
CA SER A 155 11.01 -0.81 -19.52
C SER A 155 10.67 0.56 -18.93
N GLU A 156 9.83 0.61 -17.89
CA GLU A 156 9.36 1.87 -17.30
C GLU A 156 9.72 2.00 -15.82
N SER A 157 9.97 3.25 -15.40
CA SER A 157 10.09 3.60 -14.00
C SER A 157 8.72 3.53 -13.30
N TYR A 158 8.73 3.47 -11.97
CA TYR A 158 7.49 3.54 -11.19
C TYR A 158 6.67 4.80 -11.51
N TYR A 159 7.34 5.93 -11.74
CA TYR A 159 6.68 7.20 -12.04
C TYR A 159 6.04 7.23 -13.43
N GLN A 160 6.71 6.65 -14.42
CA GLN A 160 6.19 6.51 -15.78
C GLN A 160 4.95 5.60 -15.77
N TYR A 161 5.02 4.48 -15.05
CA TYR A 161 3.90 3.57 -14.85
C TYR A 161 2.69 4.26 -14.22
N ILE A 162 2.86 4.95 -13.08
CA ILE A 162 1.75 5.69 -12.46
C ILE A 162 1.21 6.78 -13.41
N GLY A 163 2.09 7.45 -14.15
CA GLY A 163 1.70 8.41 -15.18
C GLY A 163 0.77 7.82 -16.24
N ARG A 164 1.19 6.69 -16.82
CA ARG A 164 0.45 5.93 -17.83
C ARG A 164 -0.87 5.40 -17.29
N LEU A 165 -0.88 4.85 -16.09
CA LEU A 165 -2.09 4.36 -15.42
C LEU A 165 -3.11 5.49 -15.24
N LEU A 166 -2.67 6.66 -14.77
CA LEU A 166 -3.54 7.82 -14.61
C LEU A 166 -4.02 8.36 -15.97
N GLU A 167 -3.19 8.37 -17.00
CA GLU A 167 -3.65 8.77 -18.33
C GLU A 167 -4.75 7.83 -18.86
N ARG A 168 -4.55 6.52 -18.72
CA ARG A 168 -5.53 5.49 -19.10
C ARG A 168 -6.82 5.58 -18.28
N SER A 169 -6.77 6.00 -17.01
CA SER A 169 -7.97 6.10 -16.17
C SER A 169 -8.96 7.18 -16.60
N ARG A 170 -8.59 8.06 -17.53
CA ARG A 170 -9.52 9.02 -18.15
C ARG A 170 -10.60 8.34 -18.98
N VAL A 171 -10.27 7.17 -19.56
CA VAL A 171 -11.17 6.42 -20.45
C VAL A 171 -11.53 5.04 -19.90
N ILE A 172 -10.72 4.49 -19.00
CA ILE A 172 -10.99 3.22 -18.33
C ILE A 172 -11.45 3.50 -16.89
N PRO A 173 -12.73 3.28 -16.55
CA PRO A 173 -13.23 3.47 -15.19
C PRO A 173 -12.48 2.61 -14.17
N ARG A 174 -12.43 3.09 -12.93
CA ARG A 174 -11.99 2.34 -11.73
C ARG A 174 -10.51 1.94 -11.66
N LEU A 175 -9.69 2.23 -12.66
CA LEU A 175 -8.25 1.95 -12.62
C LEU A 175 -7.55 2.57 -11.41
N VAL A 176 -7.88 3.82 -11.07
CA VAL A 176 -7.27 4.52 -9.92
C VAL A 176 -7.72 3.86 -8.62
N GLU A 177 -9.00 3.52 -8.48
CA GLU A 177 -9.53 2.83 -7.31
C GLU A 177 -8.91 1.44 -7.11
N ILE A 178 -8.73 0.67 -8.19
CA ILE A 178 -8.02 -0.62 -8.14
C ILE A 178 -6.59 -0.42 -7.64
N LYS A 179 -5.86 0.55 -8.21
CA LYS A 179 -4.47 0.81 -7.79
C LYS A 179 -4.37 1.34 -6.35
N MET A 180 -5.33 2.14 -5.93
CA MET A 180 -5.42 2.62 -4.55
C MET A 180 -5.73 1.48 -3.59
N ALA A 181 -6.62 0.55 -3.95
CA ALA A 181 -6.88 -0.64 -3.12
C ALA A 181 -5.61 -1.49 -2.95
N ASP A 182 -4.84 -1.69 -4.04
CA ASP A 182 -3.54 -2.39 -3.99
C ASP A 182 -2.58 -1.67 -3.03
N ARG A 183 -2.46 -0.33 -3.18
CA ARG A 183 -1.60 0.45 -2.30
C ARG A 183 -2.04 0.42 -0.84
N LEU A 184 -3.33 0.39 -0.56
CA LEU A 184 -3.86 0.25 0.79
C LEU A 184 -3.49 -1.11 1.38
N ASP A 185 -3.73 -2.22 0.66
CA ASP A 185 -3.32 -3.56 1.10
C ASP A 185 -1.83 -3.60 1.40
N ASN A 186 -1.00 -3.13 0.46
CA ASN A 186 0.45 -3.09 0.64
C ASN A 186 0.92 -2.25 1.82
N THR A 187 0.13 -1.26 2.27
CA THR A 187 0.44 -0.44 3.44
C THR A 187 0.06 -1.15 4.74
N LEU A 188 -1.05 -1.88 4.74
CA LEU A 188 -1.53 -2.63 5.89
C LEU A 188 -0.78 -3.96 6.06
N ASP A 189 -0.29 -4.55 4.97
CA ASP A 189 0.55 -5.77 4.90
C ASP A 189 2.02 -5.51 5.31
N LEU A 190 2.35 -4.33 5.86
CA LEU A 190 3.70 -4.01 6.37
C LEU A 190 3.97 -4.59 7.77
N ARG A 191 2.91 -5.07 8.45
CA ARG A 191 2.97 -5.65 9.79
C ARG A 191 2.16 -6.94 9.85
N ILE A 192 2.68 -7.91 10.59
CA ILE A 192 2.02 -9.19 10.91
C ILE A 192 1.89 -9.40 12.43
N GLU A 193 2.17 -8.35 13.21
CA GLU A 193 2.05 -8.38 14.67
C GLU A 193 0.58 -8.60 15.08
N LEU A 194 0.38 -9.43 16.11
CA LEU A 194 -0.95 -9.77 16.64
C LEU A 194 -1.62 -8.59 17.35
N THR A 195 -0.84 -7.66 17.88
CA THR A 195 -1.30 -6.46 18.59
C THR A 195 -0.70 -5.22 17.94
N ASP A 196 -1.51 -4.17 17.80
CA ASP A 196 -1.02 -2.89 17.30
C ASP A 196 -0.12 -2.27 18.38
N PRO A 197 1.13 -1.85 18.09
CA PRO A 197 1.94 -1.12 19.05
C PRO A 197 1.26 0.15 19.57
N PHE A 198 0.25 0.67 18.87
CA PHE A 198 -0.60 1.79 19.30
C PHE A 198 -1.82 1.42 20.14
N GLU A 199 -2.05 0.13 20.42
CA GLU A 199 -3.22 -0.28 21.18
C GLU A 199 -3.17 0.35 22.58
N ASN A 200 -4.05 1.33 22.82
CA ASN A 200 -4.15 2.17 24.03
C ASN A 200 -3.07 3.26 24.21
N LEU A 201 -2.32 3.61 23.17
CA LEU A 201 -1.39 4.76 23.21
C LEU A 201 -1.95 5.96 22.44
N ASP A 202 -2.00 7.12 23.09
CA ASP A 202 -2.13 8.39 22.37
C ASP A 202 -0.75 8.85 21.89
N PHE A 203 -0.55 8.79 20.58
CA PHE A 203 0.71 9.18 19.95
C PHE A 203 1.08 10.65 20.22
N PHE A 204 0.12 11.56 20.16
CA PHE A 204 0.39 12.99 20.31
C PHE A 204 0.65 13.35 21.76
N GLU A 205 -0.07 12.74 22.69
CA GLU A 205 0.22 12.84 24.13
C GLU A 205 1.61 12.28 24.43
N GLY A 206 1.95 11.09 23.92
CA GLY A 206 3.27 10.48 24.10
C GLY A 206 4.40 11.33 23.53
N LEU A 207 4.21 11.90 22.33
CA LEU A 207 5.17 12.84 21.74
C LEU A 207 5.29 14.13 22.56
N PHE A 208 4.17 14.68 23.04
CA PHE A 208 4.15 15.85 23.92
C PHE A 208 4.92 15.57 25.23
N ASN A 209 4.73 14.39 25.82
CA ASN A 209 5.46 13.96 27.01
C ASN A 209 6.97 13.86 26.74
N ILE A 210 7.39 13.31 25.60
CA ILE A 210 8.81 13.31 25.19
C ILE A 210 9.35 14.73 25.06
N LEU A 211 8.57 15.64 24.47
CA LEU A 211 9.00 17.00 24.21
C LEU A 211 9.08 17.86 25.47
N PHE A 212 8.16 17.71 26.42
CA PHE A 212 7.96 18.73 27.47
C PHE A 212 7.94 18.19 28.90
N VAL A 213 7.73 16.89 29.11
CA VAL A 213 7.53 16.30 30.45
C VAL A 213 8.80 15.55 30.89
N THR A 214 9.28 15.85 32.09
CA THR A 214 10.53 15.29 32.64
C THR A 214 10.38 13.89 33.24
N ASP A 215 9.16 13.38 33.35
CA ASP A 215 8.82 12.16 34.10
C ASP A 215 8.85 10.86 33.26
N THR A 216 8.57 9.69 33.84
CA THR A 216 8.55 8.37 33.17
C THR A 216 7.48 8.20 32.09
N ALA A 217 6.50 9.10 31.99
CA ALA A 217 5.35 8.98 31.08
C ALA A 217 5.72 8.88 29.58
N GLY A 218 6.86 9.44 29.16
CA GLY A 218 7.36 9.30 27.78
C GLY A 218 8.06 7.96 27.49
N GLU A 219 8.49 7.24 28.53
CA GLU A 219 9.19 5.96 28.38
C GLU A 219 8.26 4.80 28.05
N GLU A 220 7.02 4.83 28.52
CA GLU A 220 6.02 3.81 28.19
C GLU A 220 5.83 3.70 26.68
N MET A 221 5.68 4.84 25.99
CA MET A 221 5.58 4.88 24.52
C MET A 221 6.81 4.24 23.85
N LEU A 222 8.02 4.53 24.35
CA LEU A 222 9.29 4.03 23.80
C LEU A 222 9.61 2.59 24.18
N SER A 223 8.93 2.06 25.20
CA SER A 223 9.06 0.68 25.69
C SER A 223 8.22 -0.34 24.90
N SER A 224 7.44 0.14 23.93
CA SER A 224 6.56 -0.68 23.08
C SER A 224 7.32 -1.87 22.48
N PRO A 225 6.69 -3.07 22.43
CA PRO A 225 7.32 -4.27 21.91
C PRO A 225 7.94 -4.05 20.53
N ARG A 226 9.17 -4.54 20.35
CA ARG A 226 9.85 -4.44 19.06
C ARG A 226 9.18 -5.34 18.03
N SER A 227 9.01 -4.79 16.84
CA SER A 227 8.54 -5.53 15.68
C SER A 227 9.53 -6.63 15.34
N THR A 228 9.10 -7.89 15.34
CA THR A 228 9.90 -9.03 14.88
C THR A 228 9.87 -9.21 13.35
N ALA A 229 9.22 -8.29 12.62
CA ALA A 229 8.98 -8.41 11.18
C ALA A 229 10.26 -8.36 10.31
N LEU A 230 10.27 -9.15 9.24
CA LEU A 230 11.30 -9.21 8.18
C LEU A 230 11.45 -7.90 7.37
N ILE A 231 10.51 -6.96 7.50
CA ILE A 231 10.57 -5.64 6.86
C ILE A 231 11.05 -4.63 7.90
N ASN A 232 12.21 -4.04 7.63
CA ASN A 232 12.78 -3.00 8.48
C ASN A 232 12.14 -1.63 8.22
N ASP A 233 12.40 -0.69 9.12
CA ASP A 233 11.75 0.62 9.14
C ASP A 233 12.05 1.49 7.91
N SER A 234 13.23 1.38 7.29
CA SER A 234 13.54 2.17 6.08
C SER A 234 12.70 1.72 4.89
N ARG A 235 12.40 0.42 4.82
CA ARG A 235 11.50 -0.16 3.80
C ARG A 235 10.04 0.20 4.07
N ARG A 236 9.63 0.36 5.33
CA ARG A 236 8.30 0.92 5.68
C ARG A 236 8.18 2.35 5.19
N LEU A 237 9.16 3.21 5.49
CA LEU A 237 9.21 4.59 4.98
C LEU A 237 9.22 4.65 3.44
N TYR A 238 9.88 3.71 2.77
CA TYR A 238 9.83 3.63 1.31
C TYR A 238 8.42 3.32 0.75
N GLN A 239 7.61 2.52 1.47
CA GLN A 239 6.22 2.27 1.07
C GLN A 239 5.36 3.52 1.27
N LEU A 240 5.63 4.30 2.32
CA LEU A 240 5.02 5.62 2.51
C LEU A 240 5.41 6.59 1.40
N PHE A 241 6.67 6.58 0.96
CA PHE A 241 7.11 7.35 -0.19
C PHE A 241 6.31 6.98 -1.45
N LYS A 242 6.13 5.69 -1.76
CA LYS A 242 5.31 5.25 -2.91
C LYS A 242 3.87 5.76 -2.82
N ASN A 243 3.29 5.79 -1.62
CA ASN A 243 1.95 6.36 -1.39
C ASN A 243 1.96 7.87 -1.65
N ALA A 244 2.92 8.61 -1.08
CA ALA A 244 3.05 10.05 -1.30
C ALA A 244 3.20 10.41 -2.79
N VAL A 245 3.95 9.61 -3.56
CA VAL A 245 4.07 9.75 -5.02
C VAL A 245 2.71 9.56 -5.69
N LEU A 246 2.04 8.42 -5.44
CA LEU A 246 0.74 8.11 -6.04
C LEU A 246 -0.28 9.21 -5.76
N LEU A 247 -0.48 9.56 -4.49
CA LEU A 247 -1.49 10.54 -4.07
C LEU A 247 -1.17 11.95 -4.62
N SER A 248 0.11 12.33 -4.68
CA SER A 248 0.53 13.59 -5.30
C SER A 248 0.20 13.62 -6.79
N MET A 249 0.48 12.53 -7.52
CA MET A 249 0.20 12.45 -8.96
C MET A 249 -1.30 12.43 -9.26
N ILE A 250 -2.10 11.71 -8.47
CA ILE A 250 -3.57 11.72 -8.58
C ILE A 250 -4.10 13.16 -8.44
N ARG A 251 -3.70 13.87 -7.37
CA ARG A 251 -4.15 15.24 -7.12
C ARG A 251 -3.68 16.24 -8.17
N ARG A 252 -2.42 16.14 -8.60
CA ARG A 252 -1.85 17.01 -9.63
C ARG A 252 -2.60 16.89 -10.95
N GLN A 253 -3.05 15.70 -11.32
CA GLN A 253 -3.82 15.52 -12.56
C GLN A 253 -5.31 15.90 -12.43
N LYS A 254 -5.78 16.28 -11.23
CA LYS A 254 -7.18 16.62 -10.91
C LYS A 254 -8.19 15.58 -11.43
N GLN A 255 -7.79 14.32 -11.55
CA GLN A 255 -8.67 13.30 -12.12
C GLN A 255 -9.72 12.87 -11.09
N GLY A 256 -10.98 13.18 -11.38
CA GLY A 256 -12.12 12.32 -11.06
C GLY A 256 -12.36 11.96 -9.59
N PHE A 257 -12.01 12.84 -8.64
CA PHE A 257 -12.39 12.68 -7.23
C PHE A 257 -13.91 12.77 -6.97
N GLU A 258 -14.72 12.95 -8.02
CA GLU A 258 -16.16 13.15 -7.93
C GLU A 258 -16.94 11.90 -7.47
N LYS A 259 -16.30 10.72 -7.42
CA LYS A 259 -16.94 9.47 -6.97
C LYS A 259 -16.56 9.14 -5.52
N ASN A 260 -17.58 8.99 -4.67
CA ASN A 260 -17.45 8.65 -3.24
C ASN A 260 -16.45 7.53 -2.94
N SER A 261 -16.40 6.47 -3.74
CA SER A 261 -15.51 5.32 -3.51
C SER A 261 -14.02 5.66 -3.62
N ALA A 262 -13.63 6.52 -4.57
CA ALA A 262 -12.23 6.92 -4.73
C ALA A 262 -11.75 7.74 -3.52
N HIS A 263 -12.63 8.60 -3.00
CA HIS A 263 -12.37 9.38 -1.78
C HIS A 263 -12.19 8.48 -0.55
N ILE A 264 -13.04 7.45 -0.39
CA ILE A 264 -12.95 6.50 0.73
C ILE A 264 -11.60 5.79 0.77
N ILE A 265 -11.13 5.25 -0.37
CA ILE A 265 -9.83 4.55 -0.39
C ILE A 265 -8.67 5.54 -0.25
N PHE A 266 -8.76 6.73 -0.87
CA PHE A 266 -7.74 7.77 -0.74
C PHE A 266 -7.53 8.17 0.72
N ASP A 267 -8.62 8.45 1.44
CA ASP A 267 -8.56 8.78 2.87
C ASP A 267 -8.03 7.61 3.70
N ALA A 268 -8.41 6.38 3.36
CA ALA A 268 -7.94 5.20 4.04
C ALA A 268 -6.42 5.00 3.86
N ILE A 269 -5.87 5.24 2.67
CA ILE A 269 -4.41 5.24 2.44
C ILE A 269 -3.74 6.31 3.29
N CYS A 270 -4.29 7.53 3.33
CA CYS A 270 -3.71 8.61 4.12
C CYS A 270 -3.70 8.27 5.61
N ALA A 271 -4.80 7.75 6.15
CA ALA A 271 -4.91 7.37 7.55
C ALA A 271 -4.02 6.18 7.91
N ALA A 272 -3.97 5.14 7.06
CA ALA A 272 -3.09 3.99 7.25
C ALA A 272 -1.61 4.40 7.18
N SER A 273 -1.25 5.27 6.24
CA SER A 273 0.11 5.78 6.07
C SER A 273 0.55 6.68 7.22
N LEU A 274 -0.35 7.53 7.72
CA LEU A 274 -0.14 8.34 8.92
C LEU A 274 0.17 7.45 10.14
N LYS A 275 -0.70 6.45 10.39
CA LYS A 275 -0.49 5.50 11.49
C LYS A 275 0.83 4.73 11.35
N GLU A 276 1.17 4.30 10.14
CA GLU A 276 2.43 3.59 9.93
C GLU A 276 3.67 4.48 10.12
N ALA A 277 3.60 5.76 9.74
CA ALA A 277 4.65 6.73 10.03
C ALA A 277 4.83 6.91 11.55
N GLN A 278 3.73 7.01 12.29
CA GLN A 278 3.74 7.08 13.75
C GLN A 278 4.35 5.79 14.36
N ARG A 279 4.00 4.60 13.86
CA ARG A 279 4.53 3.31 14.36
C ARG A 279 6.02 3.22 14.12
N THR A 280 6.44 3.65 12.94
CA THR A 280 7.84 3.69 12.54
C THR A 280 8.64 4.64 13.43
N LEU A 281 8.10 5.83 13.75
CA LEU A 281 8.74 6.77 14.67
C LEU A 281 8.99 6.14 16.05
N ILE A 282 7.96 5.58 16.67
CA ILE A 282 8.08 4.95 17.99
C ILE A 282 9.10 3.82 17.96
N HIS A 283 9.03 2.95 16.95
CA HIS A 283 9.92 1.81 16.84
C HIS A 283 11.40 2.24 16.69
N VAL A 284 11.66 3.23 15.83
CA VAL A 284 13.01 3.78 15.63
C VAL A 284 13.49 4.48 16.90
N ALA A 285 12.64 5.28 17.54
CA ALA A 285 12.98 5.99 18.78
C ALA A 285 13.28 5.03 19.94
N GLY A 286 12.50 3.96 20.10
CA GLY A 286 12.72 2.90 21.09
C GLY A 286 13.95 2.02 20.80
N SER A 287 14.51 2.09 19.59
CA SER A 287 15.77 1.42 19.24
C SER A 287 17.03 2.18 19.68
N LEU A 288 16.91 3.48 19.99
CA LEU A 288 18.00 4.27 20.53
C LEU A 288 18.40 3.76 21.92
N LYS A 289 19.70 3.84 22.24
CA LYS A 289 20.21 3.39 23.54
C LYS A 289 19.50 4.15 24.68
N PRO A 290 19.00 3.46 25.72
CA PRO A 290 18.34 4.12 26.84
C PRO A 290 19.39 4.74 27.76
N ASP A 291 19.75 5.98 27.49
CA ASP A 291 20.55 6.85 28.37
C ASP A 291 19.87 8.23 28.51
N HIS A 292 20.43 9.10 29.35
CA HIS A 292 19.90 10.45 29.54
C HIS A 292 19.92 11.28 28.25
N ASP A 293 20.79 10.97 27.29
CA ASP A 293 20.92 11.69 26.03
C ASP A 293 19.82 11.30 25.03
N ARG A 294 19.24 10.11 25.12
CA ARG A 294 18.16 9.65 24.23
C ARG A 294 16.99 10.63 24.15
N ARG A 295 16.49 11.10 25.30
CA ARG A 295 15.34 12.01 25.33
C ARG A 295 15.70 13.38 24.76
N ALA A 296 16.87 13.91 25.14
CA ALA A 296 17.38 15.18 24.62
C ALA A 296 17.53 15.14 23.10
N LEU A 297 18.13 14.07 22.57
CA LEU A 297 18.28 13.84 21.14
C LEU A 297 16.92 13.69 20.44
N LEU A 298 15.99 12.92 21.00
CA LEU A 298 14.64 12.79 20.41
C LEU A 298 13.91 14.12 20.37
N ARG A 299 14.03 14.93 21.43
CA ARG A 299 13.46 16.28 21.47
C ARG A 299 14.08 17.18 20.41
N GLU A 300 15.40 17.20 20.30
CA GLU A 300 16.13 17.99 19.29
C GLU A 300 15.68 17.60 17.87
N LEU A 301 15.72 16.31 17.53
CA LEU A 301 15.35 15.81 16.21
C LEU A 301 13.89 16.11 15.88
N THR A 302 13.00 16.00 16.87
CA THR A 302 11.57 16.28 16.68
C THR A 302 11.34 17.76 16.39
N LEU A 303 11.94 18.66 17.18
CA LEU A 303 11.80 20.09 16.99
C LEU A 303 12.39 20.55 15.66
N ASP A 304 13.55 20.02 15.26
CA ASP A 304 14.16 20.33 13.95
C ASP A 304 13.27 19.88 12.78
N ALA A 305 12.73 18.65 12.84
CA ALA A 305 11.79 18.17 11.83
C ALA A 305 10.49 18.99 11.79
N MET A 306 9.96 19.39 12.95
CA MET A 306 8.77 20.25 13.02
C MET A 306 9.04 21.64 12.41
N HIS A 307 10.21 22.23 12.68
CA HIS A 307 10.62 23.50 12.09
C HIS A 307 10.73 23.38 10.56
N TYR A 308 11.42 22.35 10.08
CA TYR A 308 11.53 22.05 8.65
C TYR A 308 10.16 21.90 7.96
N CYS A 309 9.22 21.21 8.62
CA CYS A 309 7.87 21.04 8.12
C CYS A 309 7.08 22.36 8.13
N HIS A 310 7.22 23.16 9.19
CA HIS A 310 6.54 24.45 9.34
C HIS A 310 6.97 25.48 8.28
N GLU A 311 8.25 25.47 7.89
CA GLU A 311 8.78 26.26 6.77
C GLU A 311 8.21 25.83 5.40
N GLY A 312 7.40 24.77 5.36
CA GLY A 312 6.76 24.27 4.14
C GLY A 312 7.70 23.47 3.24
N ARG A 313 8.94 23.19 3.66
CA ARG A 313 9.94 22.46 2.84
C ARG A 313 9.51 21.04 2.54
N ILE A 314 8.71 20.42 3.41
CA ILE A 314 8.18 19.07 3.17
C ILE A 314 7.10 19.00 2.08
N SER A 315 6.57 20.16 1.64
CA SER A 315 5.64 20.24 0.51
C SER A 315 6.33 20.12 -0.86
N MET A 316 7.65 19.94 -0.90
CA MET A 316 8.41 19.79 -2.13
C MET A 316 9.54 18.76 -1.98
N ALA A 317 9.94 18.15 -3.09
CA ALA A 317 11.20 17.44 -3.16
C ALA A 317 12.35 18.46 -3.16
N THR A 318 13.29 18.31 -2.23
CA THR A 318 14.42 19.23 -2.04
C THR A 318 15.74 18.61 -2.48
N ARG A 319 16.73 19.43 -2.80
CA ARG A 319 18.11 18.98 -3.08
C ARG A 319 18.82 18.65 -1.78
N PRO A 320 19.77 17.70 -1.75
CA PRO A 320 20.59 17.47 -0.57
C PRO A 320 21.30 18.75 -0.13
N ASP A 321 21.12 19.12 1.13
CA ASP A 321 21.77 20.26 1.78
C ASP A 321 22.35 19.78 3.12
N ARG A 322 23.47 20.37 3.55
CA ARG A 322 24.07 20.10 4.86
C ARG A 322 23.34 20.80 6.00
N ARG A 323 22.47 21.77 5.70
CA ARG A 323 21.73 22.55 6.71
C ARG A 323 20.61 21.75 7.39
N HIS A 324 19.88 20.94 6.63
CA HIS A 324 18.78 20.13 7.15
C HIS A 324 18.93 18.68 6.70
N MET A 325 18.80 17.73 7.62
CA MET A 325 18.99 16.32 7.28
C MET A 325 17.92 15.76 6.32
N LEU A 326 16.72 16.34 6.35
CA LEU A 326 15.61 15.96 5.47
C LEU A 326 15.80 16.40 4.02
N ASP A 327 16.71 17.35 3.77
CA ASP A 327 16.95 17.82 2.41
C ASP A 327 17.51 16.70 1.53
N GLY A 328 16.88 16.45 0.39
CA GLY A 328 17.24 15.35 -0.50
C GLY A 328 16.77 13.97 -0.05
N LEU A 329 15.90 13.85 0.97
CA LEU A 329 15.36 12.56 1.43
C LEU A 329 14.77 11.74 0.27
N PHE A 330 13.88 12.35 -0.51
CA PHE A 330 13.20 11.65 -1.61
C PHE A 330 14.14 11.28 -2.74
N SER A 331 14.96 12.23 -3.21
CA SER A 331 15.85 12.02 -4.35
C SER A 331 17.01 11.07 -4.04
N THR A 332 17.54 11.10 -2.81
CA THR A 332 18.74 10.35 -2.42
C THR A 332 18.42 8.91 -2.04
N TYR A 333 17.38 8.72 -1.23
CA TYR A 333 17.12 7.43 -0.60
C TYR A 333 16.02 6.62 -1.28
N PHE A 334 15.02 7.28 -1.86
CA PHE A 334 13.82 6.61 -2.36
C PHE A 334 13.71 6.58 -3.88
N ALA A 335 14.20 7.62 -4.57
CA ALA A 335 13.94 7.81 -5.99
C ALA A 335 14.76 6.95 -6.95
N ALA A 336 15.71 6.14 -6.46
CA ALA A 336 16.50 5.27 -7.32
C ALA A 336 15.63 4.24 -8.07
N ASP A 337 15.74 4.25 -9.41
CA ASP A 337 15.01 3.32 -10.28
C ASP A 337 15.55 1.89 -10.18
N GLU A 338 16.88 1.74 -10.15
CA GLU A 338 17.53 0.45 -10.02
C GLU A 338 17.30 -0.16 -8.62
N ARG A 339 16.76 -1.39 -8.61
CA ARG A 339 16.41 -2.11 -7.38
C ARG A 339 17.61 -2.32 -6.45
N THR A 340 18.78 -2.61 -6.99
CA THR A 340 20.03 -2.86 -6.24
C THR A 340 20.54 -1.58 -5.58
N VAL A 341 20.62 -0.48 -6.34
CA VAL A 341 20.99 0.85 -5.83
C VAL A 341 20.01 1.28 -4.74
N ARG A 342 18.71 1.15 -5.01
CA ARG A 342 17.67 1.48 -4.03
C ARG A 342 17.79 0.65 -2.75
N ALA A 343 18.04 -0.66 -2.86
CA ALA A 343 18.23 -1.50 -1.68
C ALA A 343 19.39 -1.00 -0.81
N LYS A 344 20.53 -0.70 -1.43
CA LYS A 344 21.69 -0.12 -0.73
C LYS A 344 21.36 1.21 -0.04
N ARG A 345 20.65 2.12 -0.72
CA ARG A 345 20.22 3.39 -0.14
C ARG A 345 19.27 3.22 1.05
N LEU A 346 18.35 2.25 0.98
CA LEU A 346 17.48 1.94 2.10
C LEU A 346 18.23 1.32 3.29
N ASP A 347 19.30 0.58 3.04
CA ASP A 347 20.17 0.05 4.10
C ASP A 347 21.01 1.17 4.74
N GLU A 348 21.53 2.11 3.94
CA GLU A 348 22.16 3.35 4.42
C GLU A 348 21.21 4.16 5.30
N LEU A 349 19.96 4.36 4.85
CA LEU A 349 18.92 5.03 5.65
C LEU A 349 18.64 4.26 6.94
N PHE A 350 18.57 2.91 6.89
CA PHE A 350 18.32 2.10 8.07
C PHE A 350 19.39 2.25 9.15
N GLY A 351 20.65 2.49 8.75
CA GLY A 351 21.75 2.81 9.65
C GLY A 351 21.66 4.19 10.30
N ASN A 352 20.94 5.13 9.69
CA ASN A 352 20.82 6.52 10.15
C ASN A 352 19.51 6.75 10.93
N LYS A 353 19.46 6.29 12.20
CA LYS A 353 18.28 6.43 13.07
C LYS A 353 17.79 7.89 13.24
N PRO A 354 18.67 8.89 13.41
CA PRO A 354 18.25 10.30 13.47
C PRO A 354 17.48 10.74 12.21
N LEU A 355 17.97 10.41 11.02
CA LEU A 355 17.26 10.73 9.77
C LEU A 355 15.92 10.00 9.68
N MET A 356 15.84 8.74 10.13
CA MET A 356 14.58 7.99 10.10
C MET A 356 13.52 8.57 11.03
N ILE A 357 13.91 9.11 12.19
CA ILE A 357 13.02 9.84 13.10
C ILE A 357 12.43 11.06 12.40
N GLN A 358 13.29 11.91 11.83
CA GLN A 358 12.83 13.09 11.10
C GLN A 358 11.96 12.72 9.89
N ALA A 359 12.36 11.69 9.13
CA ALA A 359 11.61 11.20 7.98
C ALA A 359 10.21 10.70 8.37
N SER A 360 10.08 10.04 9.53
CA SER A 360 8.78 9.60 10.05
C SER A 360 7.89 10.80 10.38
N ILE A 361 8.42 11.84 11.03
CA ILE A 361 7.71 13.09 11.31
C ILE A 361 7.29 13.80 10.02
N ALA A 362 8.19 13.88 9.04
CA ALA A 362 7.90 14.41 7.72
C ALA A 362 6.72 13.68 7.05
N PHE A 363 6.69 12.34 7.08
CA PHE A 363 5.54 11.58 6.56
C PHE A 363 4.25 11.81 7.36
N ILE A 364 4.33 11.95 8.68
CA ILE A 364 3.17 12.33 9.51
C ILE A 364 2.57 13.64 9.00
N VAL A 365 3.40 14.67 8.75
CA VAL A 365 2.95 15.96 8.23
C VAL A 365 2.42 15.84 6.81
N ILE A 366 3.09 15.09 5.92
CA ILE A 366 2.63 14.85 4.54
C ILE A 366 1.22 14.23 4.52
N PHE A 367 0.99 13.14 5.25
CA PHE A 367 -0.32 12.48 5.23
C PHE A 367 -1.39 13.25 5.99
N THR A 368 -1.01 14.02 7.01
CA THR A 368 -1.92 14.99 7.64
C THR A 368 -2.34 16.06 6.63
N SER A 369 -1.39 16.58 5.85
CA SER A 369 -1.65 17.60 4.81
C SER A 369 -2.52 17.06 3.68
N PHE A 370 -2.33 15.81 3.26
CA PHE A 370 -3.25 15.16 2.34
C PHE A 370 -4.67 15.15 2.92
N ARG A 371 -4.87 14.81 4.20
CA ARG A 371 -6.22 14.76 4.79
C ARG A 371 -6.84 16.13 5.02
N SER A 372 -6.04 17.15 5.33
CA SER A 372 -6.54 18.47 5.73
C SER A 372 -6.71 19.46 4.58
N ASN A 373 -5.98 19.26 3.47
CA ASN A 373 -6.00 20.17 2.32
C ASN A 373 -6.23 19.35 1.03
N PRO A 374 -7.36 19.50 0.33
CA PRO A 374 -7.66 18.75 -0.89
C PRO A 374 -6.71 19.06 -2.06
N ASP A 375 -6.10 20.24 -2.07
CA ASP A 375 -5.16 20.68 -3.11
C ASP A 375 -3.71 20.31 -2.82
N PHE A 376 -3.42 19.74 -1.64
CA PHE A 376 -2.05 19.40 -1.27
C PHE A 376 -1.51 18.26 -2.12
N TYR A 377 -0.32 18.47 -2.69
CA TYR A 377 0.52 17.42 -3.26
C TYR A 377 1.99 17.79 -3.00
N VAL A 378 2.89 16.82 -3.03
CA VAL A 378 4.32 17.09 -2.89
C VAL A 378 4.87 17.55 -4.25
N ARG A 379 5.34 18.80 -4.30
CA ARG A 379 5.98 19.41 -5.48
C ARG A 379 7.29 18.71 -5.83
N GLY A 380 7.75 18.87 -7.07
CA GLY A 380 8.87 18.09 -7.61
C GLY A 380 8.57 16.61 -7.93
N ILE A 381 7.37 16.08 -7.65
CA ILE A 381 6.96 14.73 -8.08
C ILE A 381 6.22 14.80 -9.43
N SER A 382 6.68 14.02 -10.41
CA SER A 382 6.08 13.94 -11.74
C SER A 382 6.29 12.57 -12.40
N THR A 383 5.76 12.38 -13.61
CA THR A 383 6.02 11.19 -14.45
C THR A 383 7.49 11.05 -14.85
N ALA A 384 8.25 12.15 -14.84
CA ALA A 384 9.69 12.15 -15.08
C ALA A 384 10.51 11.77 -13.83
N GLY A 385 9.85 11.49 -12.70
CA GLY A 385 10.49 11.15 -11.44
C GLY A 385 10.43 12.26 -10.40
N VAL A 386 11.32 12.16 -9.41
CA VAL A 386 11.52 13.17 -8.37
C VAL A 386 12.54 14.19 -8.85
N GLN A 387 12.09 15.42 -9.07
CA GLN A 387 12.88 16.56 -9.48
C GLN A 387 12.96 17.56 -8.33
N PRO A 388 14.11 17.62 -7.62
CA PRO A 388 14.32 18.57 -6.56
C PRO A 388 14.22 20.04 -7.00
N GLU A 389 13.42 20.82 -6.29
CA GLU A 389 13.26 22.28 -6.49
C GLU A 389 14.30 23.08 -5.69
#